data_AF-W4UQX0-F1
#
_entry.id   AF-W4UQX0-F1
#
_cell.length_a   1.000
_cell.length_b   1.000
_cell.length_c   1.000
_cell.angle_alpha   90.00
_cell.angle_beta   90.00
_cell.angle_gamma   90.00
#
_symmetry.space_group_name_H-M   'P 1'
#
loop_
_entity.id
_entity.type
_entity.pdbx_description
1 polymer ?
#
loop_
_entity_poly.entity_id
_entity_poly.type
_entity_poly.pdbx_seq_one_letter_code
_entity_poly.pdbx_strand_id
1 'polypeptide(L)'
;MVLGTGLFLLGTFGLVWKSKAVVYVPTGSVTREHTLLFNLKYKDELVNLVNLGSFPQEISIRSEAGGVIRMDLLLSKDRKFAAVQLFQFTDYTYQPLTGIRYFADGEAEAVGSFWAKSKR
;
A
#
# COMPACT_ATOMS: atom_id res chain seq x y z
N MET A 1 26.38 -39.95 -3.84
CA MET A 1 25.12 -39.16 -3.92
C MET A 1 25.06 -38.11 -2.78
N VAL A 2 26.15 -37.36 -2.55
CA VAL A 2 26.26 -36.41 -1.40
C VAL A 2 26.59 -34.98 -1.87
N LEU A 3 27.37 -34.83 -2.95
CA LEU A 3 27.65 -33.52 -3.53
C LEU A 3 26.40 -32.81 -4.09
N GLY A 4 25.53 -33.56 -4.78
CA GLY A 4 24.34 -32.99 -5.42
C GLY A 4 23.31 -32.44 -4.42
N THR A 5 23.13 -33.12 -3.28
CA THR A 5 22.25 -32.67 -2.20
C THR A 5 22.80 -31.45 -1.48
N GLY A 6 24.13 -31.35 -1.30
CA GLY A 6 24.78 -30.16 -0.73
C GLY A 6 24.57 -28.90 -1.58
N LEU A 7 24.72 -29.00 -2.90
CA LEU A 7 24.47 -27.89 -3.83
C LEU A 7 22.99 -27.46 -3.85
N PHE A 8 22.06 -28.40 -3.73
CA PHE A 8 20.63 -28.11 -3.70
C PHE A 8 20.22 -27.35 -2.41
N LEU A 9 20.78 -27.74 -1.26
CA LEU A 9 20.54 -27.03 0.02
C LEU A 9 21.13 -25.62 0.00
N LEU A 10 22.34 -25.43 -0.53
CA LEU A 10 22.95 -24.10 -0.69
C LEU A 10 22.14 -23.19 -1.62
N GLY A 11 21.62 -23.72 -2.73
CA GLY A 11 20.80 -22.97 -3.68
C GLY A 11 19.47 -22.51 -3.08
N THR A 12 18.75 -23.40 -2.40
CA THR A 12 17.48 -23.08 -1.74
C THR A 12 17.65 -22.09 -0.59
N PHE A 13 18.72 -22.23 0.20
CA PHE A 13 19.07 -21.32 1.28
C PHE A 13 19.36 -19.89 0.79
N GLY A 14 20.14 -19.75 -0.29
CA GLY A 14 20.44 -18.45 -0.90
C GLY A 14 19.19 -17.77 -1.47
N LEU A 15 18.23 -18.54 -1.96
CA LEU A 15 16.97 -18.01 -2.48
C LEU A 15 16.09 -17.40 -1.36
N VAL A 16 16.03 -18.06 -0.21
CA VAL A 16 15.21 -17.62 0.94
C VAL A 16 15.83 -16.41 1.64
N TRP A 17 17.18 -16.30 1.67
CA TRP A 17 17.86 -15.19 2.34
C TRP A 17 17.80 -13.86 1.57
N LYS A 18 17.50 -13.88 0.26
CA LYS A 18 17.45 -12.68 -0.58
C LYS A 18 16.14 -11.90 -0.54
N SER A 19 15.18 -12.25 0.32
CA SER A 19 13.94 -11.47 0.44
C SER A 19 14.23 -10.10 1.06
N LYS A 20 14.46 -9.09 0.22
CA LYS A 20 14.54 -7.69 0.65
C LYS A 20 13.14 -7.24 1.10
N ALA A 21 12.96 -7.03 2.40
CA ALA A 21 11.75 -6.44 2.95
C ALA A 21 11.98 -4.94 3.15
N VAL A 22 11.00 -4.11 2.78
CA VAL A 22 11.00 -2.69 3.14
C VAL A 22 10.55 -2.59 4.60
N VAL A 23 11.28 -1.83 5.40
CA VAL A 23 11.08 -1.77 6.86
C VAL A 23 10.93 -0.31 7.28
N TYR A 24 9.98 -0.05 8.15
CA TYR A 24 9.85 1.23 8.83
C TYR A 24 10.90 1.34 9.93
N VAL A 25 11.91 2.18 9.72
CA VAL A 25 13.13 2.26 10.56
C VAL A 25 12.84 2.47 12.05
N PRO A 26 11.90 3.34 12.48
CA PRO A 26 11.65 3.59 13.90
C PRO A 26 11.13 2.37 14.68
N THR A 27 10.35 1.49 14.04
CA THR A 27 9.74 0.34 14.71
C THR A 27 10.34 -0.99 14.28
N GLY A 28 11.13 -1.01 13.21
CA GLY A 28 11.64 -2.24 12.60
C GLY A 28 10.53 -3.08 11.95
N SER A 29 9.32 -2.55 11.79
CA SER A 29 8.19 -3.28 11.22
C SER A 29 8.24 -3.31 9.69
N VAL A 30 7.94 -4.47 9.11
CA VAL A 30 7.88 -4.67 7.66
C VAL A 30 6.69 -3.92 7.08
N THR A 31 6.93 -3.16 6.01
CA THR A 31 5.89 -2.49 5.23
C THR A 31 5.45 -3.33 4.04
N ARG A 32 4.18 -3.19 3.66
CA ARG A 32 3.56 -3.86 2.52
C ARG A 32 2.85 -2.84 1.65
N GLU A 33 3.03 -3.00 0.35
CA GLU A 33 2.33 -2.21 -0.65
C GLU A 33 0.95 -2.83 -0.95
N HIS A 34 -0.04 -1.97 -1.06
CA HIS A 34 -1.42 -2.30 -1.36
C HIS A 34 -1.95 -1.32 -2.39
N THR A 35 -2.57 -1.83 -3.45
CA THR A 35 -3.18 -1.01 -4.48
C THR A 35 -4.69 -1.22 -4.46
N LEU A 36 -5.43 -0.11 -4.47
CA LEU A 36 -6.89 -0.09 -4.60
C LEU A 36 -7.26 0.71 -5.85
N LEU A 37 -8.26 0.24 -6.58
CA LEU A 37 -8.79 0.92 -7.77
C LEU A 37 -10.17 1.49 -7.45
N PHE A 38 -10.45 2.71 -7.88
CA PHE A 38 -11.68 3.45 -7.58
C PHE A 38 -12.27 4.08 -8.84
N ASN A 39 -13.60 4.21 -8.84
CA ASN A 39 -14.31 4.91 -9.90
C ASN A 39 -13.98 6.41 -9.89
N LEU A 40 -14.11 7.06 -11.05
CA LEU A 40 -13.90 8.50 -11.21
C LEU A 40 -14.85 9.34 -10.34
N LYS A 41 -16.03 8.80 -10.00
CA LYS A 41 -17.03 9.47 -9.14
C LYS A 41 -16.48 9.90 -7.77
N TYR A 42 -15.52 9.15 -7.24
CA TYR A 42 -14.93 9.39 -5.91
C TYR A 42 -13.64 10.21 -5.98
N LYS A 43 -13.23 10.68 -7.17
CA LYS A 43 -11.95 11.36 -7.38
C LYS A 43 -11.75 12.54 -6.44
N ASP A 44 -12.68 13.49 -6.43
CA ASP A 44 -12.52 14.72 -5.66
C ASP A 44 -12.56 14.45 -4.15
N GLU A 45 -13.38 13.50 -3.72
CA GLU A 45 -13.45 13.04 -2.33
C GLU A 45 -12.13 12.41 -1.89
N LEU A 46 -11.58 11.47 -2.68
CA LEU A 46 -10.29 10.82 -2.39
C LEU A 46 -9.13 11.81 -2.38
N VAL A 47 -9.09 12.75 -3.32
CA VAL A 47 -8.07 13.81 -3.36
C VAL A 47 -8.15 14.68 -2.12
N ASN A 48 -9.34 15.07 -1.70
CA ASN A 48 -9.54 15.83 -0.47
C ASN A 48 -9.10 15.05 0.76
N LEU A 49 -9.44 13.76 0.87
CA LEU A 49 -9.01 12.91 1.99
C LEU A 49 -7.49 12.82 2.12
N VAL A 50 -6.80 12.57 1.00
CA VAL A 50 -5.33 12.47 0.99
C VAL A 50 -4.68 13.82 1.29
N ASN A 51 -5.22 14.92 0.75
CA ASN A 51 -4.66 16.26 0.97
C ASN A 51 -4.89 16.77 2.39
N LEU A 52 -6.07 16.52 2.97
CA LEU A 52 -6.41 16.85 4.35
C LEU A 52 -5.70 15.93 5.34
N GLY A 53 -5.30 14.73 4.91
CA GLY A 53 -4.62 13.75 5.74
C GLY A 53 -5.52 13.08 6.78
N SER A 54 -6.83 13.13 6.59
CA SER A 54 -7.81 12.56 7.53
C SER A 54 -8.65 11.51 6.83
N PHE A 55 -8.68 10.31 7.39
CA PHE A 55 -9.47 9.18 6.91
C PHE A 55 -10.58 8.86 7.93
N PRO A 56 -11.74 9.52 7.83
CA PRO A 56 -12.83 9.31 8.78
C PRO A 56 -13.41 7.91 8.63
N GLN A 57 -13.84 7.33 9.75
CA GLN A 57 -14.30 5.94 9.80
C GLN A 57 -15.65 5.71 9.09
N GLU A 58 -16.43 6.76 8.83
CA GLU A 58 -17.77 6.68 8.26
C GLU A 58 -17.77 6.61 6.72
N ILE A 59 -16.65 6.91 6.08
CA ILE A 59 -16.56 6.86 4.61
C ILE A 59 -16.54 5.41 4.13
N SER A 60 -17.51 5.08 3.27
CA SER A 60 -17.73 3.74 2.72
C SER A 60 -17.47 3.68 1.21
N ILE A 61 -16.35 4.26 0.78
CA ILE A 61 -15.90 4.15 -0.62
C ILE A 61 -15.35 2.73 -0.83
N ARG A 62 -15.82 2.05 -1.87
CA ARG A 62 -15.38 0.69 -2.20
C ARG A 62 -14.46 0.69 -3.42
N SER A 63 -13.52 -0.24 -3.43
CA SER A 63 -12.69 -0.45 -4.60
C SER A 63 -13.48 -1.16 -5.70
N GLU A 64 -13.27 -0.74 -6.95
CA GLU A 64 -13.88 -1.30 -8.14
C GLU A 64 -12.78 -1.80 -9.09
N ALA A 65 -12.92 -3.04 -9.59
CA ALA A 65 -11.90 -3.69 -10.42
C ALA A 65 -11.58 -2.94 -11.74
N GLY A 66 -12.49 -2.08 -12.22
CA GLY A 66 -12.32 -1.25 -13.42
C GLY A 66 -12.12 0.24 -13.12
N GLY A 67 -11.73 0.58 -11.89
CA GLY A 67 -11.53 1.97 -11.49
C GLY A 67 -10.42 2.69 -12.27
N VAL A 68 -10.70 3.93 -12.68
CA VAL A 68 -9.73 4.82 -13.37
C VAL A 68 -8.72 5.42 -12.39
N ILE A 69 -9.13 5.58 -11.11
CA ILE A 69 -8.29 6.11 -10.05
C ILE A 69 -7.61 4.96 -9.34
N ARG A 70 -6.29 5.03 -9.18
CA ARG A 70 -5.48 4.06 -8.44
C ARG A 70 -4.95 4.71 -7.17
N MET A 71 -5.22 4.10 -6.02
CA MET A 71 -4.62 4.48 -4.75
C MET A 71 -3.57 3.43 -4.39
N ASP A 72 -2.33 3.87 -4.26
CA ASP A 72 -1.25 3.05 -3.73
C ASP A 72 -1.02 3.42 -2.26
N LEU A 73 -1.02 2.39 -1.41
CA LEU A 73 -0.83 2.50 0.03
C LEU A 73 0.37 1.65 0.45
N LEU A 74 1.29 2.23 1.18
CA LEU A 74 2.38 1.52 1.85
C LEU A 74 2.05 1.44 3.34
N LEU A 75 1.67 0.28 3.84
CA LEU A 75 1.24 0.09 5.23
C LEU A 75 2.25 -0.75 6.01
N SER A 76 2.66 -0.29 7.19
CA SER A 76 3.43 -1.10 8.12
C SER A 76 2.58 -2.18 8.79
N LYS A 77 3.17 -3.35 9.07
CA LYS A 77 2.49 -4.47 9.74
C LYS A 77 1.96 -4.10 11.13
N ASP A 78 2.69 -3.26 11.86
CA ASP A 78 2.28 -2.70 13.16
C ASP A 78 1.28 -1.54 13.06
N ARG A 79 0.89 -1.13 11.84
CA ARG A 79 0.00 0.01 11.55
C ARG A 79 0.45 1.35 12.12
N LYS A 80 1.73 1.52 12.45
CA LYS A 80 2.28 2.80 12.95
C LYS A 80 2.80 3.71 11.85
N PHE A 81 2.82 3.21 10.62
CA PHE A 81 3.23 3.97 9.46
C PHE A 81 2.34 3.62 8.27
N ALA A 82 1.87 4.65 7.58
CA ALA A 82 1.24 4.51 6.29
C ALA A 82 1.73 5.60 5.34
N ALA A 83 1.90 5.29 4.06
CA ALA A 83 2.06 6.29 3.02
C ALA A 83 0.97 6.09 1.95
N VAL A 84 0.39 7.17 1.44
CA VAL A 84 -0.69 7.10 0.46
C VAL A 84 -0.38 8.02 -0.71
N GLN A 85 -0.64 7.54 -1.93
CA GLN A 85 -0.58 8.32 -3.15
C GLN A 85 -1.72 7.93 -4.11
N LEU A 86 -2.27 8.92 -4.81
CA LEU A 86 -3.31 8.75 -5.82
C LEU A 86 -2.79 8.97 -7.24
N PHE A 87 -3.25 8.14 -8.16
CA PHE A 87 -2.96 8.18 -9.59
C PHE A 87 -4.25 8.12 -10.42
N GLN A 88 -4.27 8.81 -11.55
CA GLN A 88 -5.35 8.81 -12.53
C GLN A 88 -4.83 8.16 -13.79
N PHE A 89 -5.59 7.22 -14.33
CA PHE A 89 -5.32 6.71 -15.67
C PHE A 89 -5.86 7.69 -16.72
N THR A 90 -4.96 8.34 -17.45
CA THR A 90 -5.26 9.29 -18.54
C THR A 90 -4.37 8.96 -19.73
N ASP A 91 -4.93 8.86 -20.93
CA ASP A 91 -4.19 8.63 -22.19
C ASP A 91 -3.19 7.46 -22.11
N TYR A 92 -3.64 6.31 -21.59
CA TYR A 92 -2.84 5.09 -21.41
C TYR A 92 -1.70 5.19 -20.38
N THR A 93 -1.66 6.25 -19.57
CA THR A 93 -0.62 6.49 -18.56
C THR A 93 -1.20 6.83 -17.19
N TYR A 94 -0.51 6.43 -16.12
CA TYR A 94 -0.89 6.83 -14.75
C TYR A 94 -0.22 8.15 -14.39
N GLN A 95 -1.02 9.19 -14.20
CA GLN A 95 -0.57 10.51 -13.74
C GLN A 95 -0.83 10.66 -12.24
N PRO A 96 0.11 11.19 -11.44
CA PRO A 96 -0.13 11.43 -10.02
C PRO A 96 -1.17 12.54 -9.84
N LEU A 97 -2.25 12.30 -9.08
CA LEU A 97 -3.17 13.38 -8.66
C LEU A 97 -2.68 14.10 -7.42
N THR A 98 -2.02 13.37 -6.51
CA THR A 98 -1.56 13.90 -5.23
C THR A 98 -0.08 13.59 -5.04
N GLY A 99 0.58 14.39 -4.21
CA GLY A 99 1.87 14.01 -3.64
C GLY A 99 1.75 12.80 -2.71
N ILE A 100 2.90 12.22 -2.37
CA ILE A 100 2.98 11.18 -1.33
C ILE A 100 2.72 11.84 0.02
N ARG A 101 1.75 11.31 0.77
CA ARG A 101 1.46 11.72 2.13
C ARG A 101 1.83 10.61 3.10
N TYR A 102 2.50 10.97 4.18
CA TYR A 102 2.96 10.07 5.23
C TYR A 102 2.10 10.26 6.47
N PHE A 103 1.75 9.15 7.09
CA PHE A 103 0.94 9.08 8.30
C PHE A 103 1.68 8.28 9.35
N ALA A 104 1.59 8.72 10.60
CA ALA A 104 2.22 8.08 11.75
C ALA A 104 1.17 7.70 12.81
N ASP A 105 1.45 6.63 13.53
CA ASP A 105 0.69 6.15 14.70
C ASP A 105 -0.83 6.09 14.45
N GLY A 106 -1.63 6.90 15.17
CA GLY A 106 -3.10 6.85 15.10
C GLY A 106 -3.66 7.16 13.71
N GLU A 107 -3.00 8.03 12.94
CA GLU A 107 -3.42 8.33 11.57
C GLU A 107 -3.16 7.15 10.64
N ALA A 108 -2.04 6.44 10.84
CA ALA A 108 -1.72 5.24 10.07
C ALA A 108 -2.71 4.10 10.37
N GLU A 109 -3.22 4.00 11.59
CA GLU A 109 -4.28 3.06 11.95
C GLU A 109 -5.62 3.39 11.28
N ALA A 110 -5.94 4.68 11.16
CA ALA A 110 -7.13 5.14 10.43
C ALA A 110 -7.05 4.78 8.93
N VAL A 111 -5.89 4.99 8.30
CA VAL A 111 -5.62 4.57 6.91
C VAL A 111 -5.75 3.05 6.76
N GLY A 112 -5.19 2.28 7.70
CA GLY A 112 -5.30 0.82 7.69
C GLY A 112 -6.74 0.33 7.82
N SER A 113 -7.56 1.02 8.62
CA SER A 113 -8.98 0.73 8.79
C SER A 113 -9.79 1.08 7.54
N PHE A 114 -9.49 2.22 6.90
CA PHE A 114 -10.07 2.61 5.62
C PHE A 114 -9.75 1.58 4.53
N TRP A 115 -8.49 1.14 4.43
CA TRP A 115 -8.07 0.11 3.49
C TRP A 115 -8.84 -1.21 3.69
N ALA A 116 -8.95 -1.66 4.94
CA ALA A 116 -9.66 -2.90 5.28
C ALA A 116 -11.15 -2.85 4.91
N LYS A 117 -11.78 -1.67 5.02
CA LYS A 117 -13.17 -1.43 4.60
C LYS A 117 -13.31 -1.37 3.08
N SER A 118 -12.41 -0.66 2.42
CA SER A 118 -12.50 -0.34 0.98
C SER A 118 -12.17 -1.54 0.09
N LYS A 119 -11.39 -2.50 0.58
CA LYS A 119 -11.02 -3.73 -0.15
C LYS A 119 -12.21 -4.66 -0.46
N ARG A 120 -13.36 -4.45 0.19
CA ARG A 120 -14.47 -5.40 0.23
C ARG A 120 -15.49 -5.23 -0.89
#